data_AF-A0A5C6U2R1-F1
#
_entry.id   AF-A0A5C6U2R1-F1
#
_cell.length_a   1.000
_cell.length_b   1.000
_cell.length_c   1.000
_cell.angle_alpha   90.00
_cell.angle_beta   90.00
_cell.angle_gamma   90.00
#
_symmetry.space_group_name_H-M   'P 1'
#
loop_
_entity.id
_entity.type
_entity.pdbx_description
1 polymer ?
#
loop_
_entity_poly.entity_id
_entity_poly.type
_entity_poly.pdbx_seq_one_letter_code
_entity_poly.pdbx_strand_id
1 'polypeptide(L)'
;MDDLRPHRRRHQGLRPFPQPTRTPMKKTSFFLQALIAAAVLAPGLAAAQVPEGKVQINYNRCDNNYDGWGVHLWKDPGIPLPGVEWQNPMMPTGKNDFGVFFQADFKEFSKGKVNYIIHKGDTKDQGGRDMSFDGNTVKEIWVNNGDRKIYTSLDDAKKARAENPCK
;
A
#
# COMPACT_ATOMS: atom_id res chain seq x y z
N MET A 1 -19.04 -39.29 64.84
CA MET A 1 -18.47 -39.66 63.53
C MET A 1 -17.19 -38.86 63.33
N ASP A 2 -16.17 -39.04 64.18
CA ASP A 2 -15.16 -40.13 64.15
C ASP A 2 -14.34 -40.06 62.85
N ASP A 3 -13.00 -40.00 62.81
CA ASP A 3 -11.96 -40.14 63.81
C ASP A 3 -10.65 -39.55 63.24
N LEU A 4 -9.74 -39.14 64.12
CA LEU A 4 -8.39 -38.66 63.84
C LEU A 4 -7.46 -39.84 63.53
N ARG A 5 -6.60 -39.75 62.49
CA ARG A 5 -5.24 -40.33 62.59
C ARG A 5 -4.24 -39.86 61.51
N PRO A 6 -3.01 -39.45 61.89
CA PRO A 6 -1.90 -39.22 60.98
C PRO A 6 -0.98 -40.45 60.92
N HIS A 7 -0.38 -40.72 59.76
CA HIS A 7 0.78 -41.61 59.67
C HIS A 7 1.89 -41.01 58.80
N ARG A 8 2.96 -40.63 59.49
CA ARG A 8 4.30 -40.37 58.95
C ARG A 8 5.06 -41.70 59.00
N ARG A 9 5.67 -42.13 57.89
CA ARG A 9 6.80 -43.08 57.91
C ARG A 9 7.84 -42.68 56.86
N ARG A 10 9.03 -42.30 57.35
CA ARG A 10 10.29 -42.31 56.61
C ARG A 10 10.64 -43.74 56.21
N HIS A 11 11.40 -43.92 55.13
CA HIS A 11 12.57 -44.81 54.97
C HIS A 11 13.00 -44.74 53.48
N GLN A 12 14.08 -44.02 53.16
CA GLN A 12 15.45 -44.54 52.98
C GLN A 12 15.73 -45.08 51.56
N GLY A 13 16.81 -44.58 50.96
CA GLY A 13 17.66 -45.37 50.06
C GLY A 13 17.60 -45.03 48.57
N LEU A 14 18.26 -43.94 48.17
CA LEU A 14 18.80 -43.82 46.81
C LEU A 14 19.78 -44.97 46.56
N ARG A 15 19.55 -45.75 45.50
CA ARG A 15 20.58 -46.58 44.86
C ARG A 15 20.73 -46.10 43.41
N PRO A 16 21.94 -45.76 42.94
CA PRO A 16 22.14 -45.32 41.57
C PRO A 16 22.07 -46.53 40.61
N PHE A 17 21.36 -46.34 39.50
CA PHE A 17 21.42 -47.25 38.35
C PHE A 17 22.74 -47.06 37.59
N PRO A 18 23.42 -48.13 37.17
CA PRO A 18 24.62 -48.04 36.34
C PRO A 18 24.25 -47.62 34.90
N GLN A 19 24.92 -46.60 34.38
CA GLN A 19 24.77 -46.15 32.99
C GLN A 19 25.57 -47.05 32.03
N PRO A 20 25.04 -47.36 30.84
CA PRO A 20 25.80 -48.05 29.80
C PRO A 20 26.88 -47.16 29.19
N THR A 21 28.07 -47.71 29.08
CA THR A 21 29.29 -47.09 28.53
C THR A 21 29.16 -46.85 27.02
N ARG A 22 29.38 -45.59 26.60
CA ARG A 22 29.47 -45.16 25.21
C ARG A 22 30.80 -45.58 24.57
N THR A 23 30.74 -46.21 23.40
CA THR A 23 31.87 -46.37 22.47
C THR A 23 32.10 -45.06 21.68
N PRO A 24 33.34 -44.69 21.34
CA PRO A 24 33.65 -43.34 20.85
C PRO A 24 33.59 -43.24 19.32
N MET A 25 32.99 -42.17 18.80
CA MET A 25 33.25 -41.69 17.44
C MET A 25 34.09 -40.42 17.49
N LYS A 26 35.13 -40.39 16.67
CA LYS A 26 36.16 -39.35 16.61
C LYS A 26 35.67 -38.11 15.84
N LYS A 27 35.93 -36.96 16.48
CA LYS A 27 36.41 -35.67 15.93
C LYS A 27 35.72 -35.10 14.69
N THR A 28 35.07 -33.96 14.89
CA THR A 28 35.28 -32.79 14.04
C THR A 28 34.94 -31.53 14.81
N SER A 29 35.96 -30.68 15.02
CA SER A 29 35.80 -29.34 15.56
C SER A 29 35.33 -28.44 14.42
N PHE A 30 34.18 -27.81 14.55
CA PHE A 30 33.80 -26.67 13.72
C PHE A 30 33.63 -25.47 14.64
N PHE A 31 34.60 -24.56 14.55
CA PHE A 31 34.47 -23.20 15.06
C PHE A 31 33.31 -22.54 14.29
N LEU A 32 32.32 -22.00 14.99
CA LEU A 32 31.31 -21.15 14.35
C LEU A 32 31.39 -19.72 14.89
N GLN A 33 31.74 -18.86 13.95
CA GLN A 33 31.92 -17.41 13.97
C GLN A 33 30.81 -16.62 14.65
N ALA A 34 31.23 -15.47 15.19
CA ALA A 34 30.38 -14.37 15.62
C ALA A 34 29.42 -13.92 14.51
N LEU A 35 28.13 -13.81 14.83
CA LEU A 35 27.12 -13.16 14.01
C LEU A 35 27.31 -11.64 14.09
N ILE A 36 27.82 -11.04 13.02
CA ILE A 36 27.74 -9.60 12.77
C ILE A 36 26.29 -9.30 12.38
N ALA A 37 25.56 -8.54 13.20
CA ALA A 37 24.28 -7.98 12.80
C ALA A 37 24.51 -6.83 11.81
N ALA A 38 24.38 -7.12 10.52
CA ALA A 38 24.32 -6.08 9.49
C ALA A 38 22.92 -5.44 9.52
N ALA A 39 22.84 -4.21 10.02
CA ALA A 39 21.65 -3.38 9.83
C ALA A 39 21.57 -2.97 8.35
N VAL A 40 20.78 -3.70 7.57
CA VAL A 40 20.47 -3.31 6.19
C VAL A 40 19.56 -2.09 6.24
N LEU A 41 20.11 -0.91 5.97
CA LEU A 41 19.32 0.25 5.58
C LEU A 41 18.74 -0.04 4.19
N ALA A 42 17.56 -0.64 4.15
CA ALA A 42 16.78 -0.67 2.93
C ALA A 42 16.46 0.79 2.57
N PRO A 43 16.81 1.29 1.36
CA PRO A 43 16.28 2.56 0.91
C PRO A 43 14.75 2.41 0.90
N GLY A 44 14.08 3.21 1.72
CA GLY A 44 12.61 3.30 1.66
C GLY A 44 12.24 3.59 0.22
N LEU A 45 11.29 2.82 -0.31
CA LEU A 45 10.69 3.07 -1.63
C LEU A 45 10.10 4.48 -1.60
N ALA A 46 10.90 5.48 -1.96
CA ALA A 46 10.39 6.79 -2.31
C ALA A 46 9.42 6.54 -3.45
N ALA A 47 8.15 6.92 -3.27
CA ALA A 47 7.18 6.89 -4.35
C ALA A 47 7.82 7.56 -5.56
N ALA A 48 7.88 6.84 -6.69
CA ALA A 48 8.52 7.35 -7.89
C ALA A 48 7.90 8.70 -8.24
N GLN A 49 8.74 9.73 -8.33
CA GLN A 49 8.31 11.08 -8.65
C GLN A 49 7.65 11.09 -10.03
N VAL A 50 6.60 11.90 -10.20
CA VAL A 50 5.92 12.05 -11.51
C VAL A 50 6.96 12.42 -12.56
N PRO A 51 7.06 11.69 -13.69
CA PRO A 51 8.03 11.98 -14.73
C PRO A 51 7.93 13.43 -15.21
N GLU A 52 9.06 14.02 -15.61
CA GLU A 52 9.08 15.37 -16.15
C GLU A 52 8.13 15.51 -17.34
N GLY A 53 7.41 16.64 -17.41
CA GLY A 53 6.44 16.90 -18.46
C GLY A 53 5.12 16.13 -18.33
N LYS A 54 4.93 15.34 -17.26
CA LYS A 54 3.65 14.64 -16.98
C LYS A 54 2.87 15.31 -15.85
N VAL A 55 1.58 15.00 -15.81
CA VAL A 55 0.71 15.15 -14.64
C VAL A 55 0.15 13.79 -14.27
N GLN A 56 -0.07 13.55 -12.98
CA GLN A 56 -0.53 12.27 -12.46
C GLN A 56 -1.73 12.43 -11.52
N ILE A 57 -2.73 11.58 -11.75
CA ILE A 57 -3.85 11.38 -10.83
C ILE A 57 -3.70 9.98 -10.23
N ASN A 58 -3.43 9.91 -8.93
CA ASN A 58 -3.41 8.66 -8.17
C ASN A 58 -4.80 8.38 -7.62
N TYR A 59 -5.27 7.15 -7.73
CA TYR A 59 -6.63 6.77 -7.39
C TYR A 59 -6.67 5.47 -6.57
N ASN A 60 -7.20 5.58 -5.35
CA ASN A 60 -7.38 4.47 -4.42
C ASN A 60 -8.85 4.12 -4.31
N ARG A 61 -9.18 2.84 -4.48
CA ARG A 61 -10.52 2.31 -4.23
C ARG A 61 -10.55 1.34 -3.05
N CYS A 62 -11.62 1.43 -2.26
CA CYS A 62 -11.90 0.51 -1.15
C CYS A 62 -12.03 -0.96 -1.55
N ASP A 63 -12.65 -1.21 -2.70
CA ASP A 63 -12.83 -2.56 -3.23
C ASP A 63 -11.58 -3.09 -3.95
N ASN A 64 -10.54 -2.26 -4.09
CA ASN A 64 -9.35 -2.52 -4.91
C ASN A 64 -9.66 -2.98 -6.35
N ASN A 65 -10.88 -2.74 -6.84
CA ASN A 65 -11.32 -3.14 -8.16
C ASN A 65 -11.34 -1.93 -9.09
N TYR A 66 -10.40 -1.93 -10.04
CA TYR A 66 -10.22 -0.84 -11.00
C TYR A 66 -10.75 -1.20 -12.39
N ASP A 67 -11.37 -2.37 -12.56
CA ASP A 67 -11.80 -2.85 -13.87
C ASP A 67 -12.90 -1.95 -14.45
N GLY A 68 -12.58 -1.36 -15.60
CA GLY A 68 -13.44 -0.41 -16.32
C GLY A 68 -13.46 0.99 -15.72
N TRP A 69 -12.68 1.27 -14.67
CA TRP A 69 -12.49 2.63 -14.16
C TRP A 69 -11.39 3.34 -14.97
N GLY A 70 -11.75 4.47 -15.56
CA GLY A 70 -10.84 5.33 -16.31
C GLY A 70 -11.05 6.81 -15.98
N VAL A 71 -10.25 7.66 -16.61
CA VAL A 71 -10.34 9.11 -16.49
C VAL A 71 -10.69 9.75 -17.83
N HIS A 72 -11.80 10.49 -17.86
CA HIS A 72 -12.07 11.42 -18.94
C HIS A 72 -11.33 12.73 -18.66
N LEU A 73 -10.37 13.09 -19.51
CA LEU A 73 -9.52 14.27 -19.39
C LEU A 73 -9.79 15.26 -20.51
N TRP A 74 -9.85 16.55 -20.17
CA TRP A 74 -10.02 17.61 -21.17
C TRP A 74 -9.27 18.89 -20.82
N LYS A 75 -8.91 19.63 -21.87
CA LYS A 75 -8.31 20.96 -21.79
C LYS A 75 -9.37 22.04 -22.03
N ASP A 76 -9.13 23.24 -21.54
CA ASP A 76 -9.99 24.38 -21.84
C ASP A 76 -9.98 24.69 -23.36
N PRO A 77 -11.11 25.04 -23.98
CA PRO A 77 -12.41 25.37 -23.37
C PRO A 77 -13.41 24.19 -23.25
N GLY A 78 -12.96 22.95 -23.09
CA GLY A 78 -13.83 21.77 -23.03
C GLY A 78 -13.49 20.67 -24.03
N ILE A 79 -12.23 20.60 -24.47
CA ILE A 79 -11.77 19.72 -25.54
C ILE A 79 -11.12 18.49 -24.91
N PRO A 80 -11.64 17.26 -25.12
CA PRO A 80 -10.99 16.05 -24.63
C PRO A 80 -9.55 15.91 -25.14
N LEU A 81 -8.71 15.21 -24.38
CA LEU A 81 -7.36 14.89 -24.84
C LEU A 81 -7.39 13.93 -26.04
N PRO A 82 -6.35 13.92 -26.89
CA PRO A 82 -6.26 12.96 -28.00
C PRO A 82 -6.45 11.52 -27.53
N GLY A 83 -7.38 10.79 -28.16
CA GLY A 83 -7.71 9.41 -27.83
C GLY A 83 -8.57 9.21 -26.58
N VAL A 84 -8.96 10.29 -25.88
CA VAL A 84 -9.84 10.22 -24.71
C VAL A 84 -11.25 10.65 -25.11
N GLU A 85 -12.22 9.77 -24.89
CA GLU A 85 -13.65 10.05 -25.08
C GLU A 85 -14.42 9.60 -23.85
N TRP A 86 -15.74 9.88 -23.80
CA TRP A 86 -16.56 9.39 -22.70
C TRP A 86 -16.64 7.86 -22.71
N GLN A 87 -16.85 7.26 -23.88
CA GLN A 87 -16.91 5.80 -24.04
C GLN A 87 -15.52 5.14 -24.06
N ASN A 88 -14.46 5.92 -24.20
CA ASN A 88 -13.07 5.48 -24.22
C ASN A 88 -12.21 6.34 -23.28
N PRO A 89 -12.38 6.21 -21.95
CA PRO A 89 -11.59 7.00 -21.01
C PRO A 89 -10.12 6.57 -21.02
N MET A 90 -9.24 7.44 -20.52
CA MET A 90 -7.85 7.05 -20.25
C MET A 90 -7.84 5.96 -19.18
N MET A 91 -7.37 4.78 -19.55
CA MET A 91 -7.16 3.67 -18.62
C MET A 91 -5.91 3.90 -17.77
N PRO A 92 -5.78 3.22 -16.61
CA PRO A 92 -4.61 3.38 -15.76
C PRO A 92 -3.32 3.10 -16.50
N THR A 93 -2.32 3.95 -16.31
CA THR A 93 -0.99 3.82 -16.91
C THR A 93 -0.04 3.01 -16.01
N GLY A 94 -0.44 2.72 -14.78
CA GLY A 94 0.31 1.88 -13.85
C GLY A 94 -0.33 1.79 -12.47
N LYS A 95 0.43 1.22 -11.53
CA LYS A 95 0.02 0.97 -10.15
C LYS A 95 1.16 1.30 -9.19
N ASN A 96 0.81 1.78 -7.99
CA ASN A 96 1.71 1.97 -6.87
C ASN A 96 1.03 1.51 -5.56
N ASP A 97 1.67 1.75 -4.42
CA ASP A 97 1.17 1.30 -3.11
C ASP A 97 -0.11 2.00 -2.65
N PHE A 98 -0.51 3.09 -3.29
CA PHE A 98 -1.78 3.75 -3.02
C PHE A 98 -2.93 3.14 -3.81
N GLY A 99 -2.69 2.67 -5.02
CA GLY A 99 -3.71 2.23 -5.95
C GLY A 99 -3.22 2.29 -7.39
N VAL A 100 -4.10 2.64 -8.32
CA VAL A 100 -3.71 2.87 -9.71
C VAL A 100 -3.40 4.34 -9.95
N PHE A 101 -2.69 4.65 -11.03
CA PHE A 101 -2.47 6.03 -11.44
C PHE A 101 -2.68 6.22 -12.94
N PHE A 102 -3.03 7.44 -13.31
CA PHE A 102 -3.21 7.90 -14.67
C PHE A 102 -2.20 9.01 -14.94
N GLN A 103 -1.31 8.82 -15.90
CA GLN A 103 -0.32 9.82 -16.33
C GLN A 103 -0.66 10.37 -17.71
N ALA A 104 -0.78 11.69 -17.80
CA ALA A 104 -1.02 12.40 -19.05
C ALA A 104 0.13 13.37 -19.36
N ASP A 105 0.35 13.63 -20.65
CA ASP A 105 1.28 14.64 -21.12
C ASP A 105 0.80 16.05 -20.74
N PHE A 106 1.56 16.77 -19.92
CA PHE A 106 1.14 18.09 -19.44
C PHE A 106 1.02 19.12 -20.56
N LYS A 107 1.82 18.99 -21.63
CA LYS A 107 1.75 19.85 -22.82
C LYS A 107 0.36 19.88 -23.48
N GLU A 108 -0.46 18.85 -23.26
CA GLU A 108 -1.82 18.82 -23.80
C GLU A 108 -2.74 19.83 -23.10
N PHE A 109 -2.42 20.22 -21.87
CA PHE A 109 -3.14 21.23 -21.10
C PHE A 109 -2.51 22.61 -21.29
N SER A 110 -2.72 23.22 -22.46
CA SER A 110 -2.06 24.48 -22.85
C SER A 110 -2.28 25.66 -21.89
N LYS A 111 -3.39 25.68 -21.14
CA LYS A 111 -3.66 26.67 -20.07
C LYS A 111 -3.27 26.20 -18.66
N GLY A 112 -2.66 25.02 -18.57
CA GLY A 112 -2.22 24.35 -17.34
C GLY A 112 -3.32 23.79 -16.45
N LYS A 113 -4.57 24.22 -16.60
CA LYS A 113 -5.71 23.61 -15.91
C LYS A 113 -5.98 22.20 -16.44
N VAL A 114 -5.93 21.22 -15.55
CA VAL A 114 -6.27 19.82 -15.83
C VAL A 114 -7.69 19.60 -15.36
N ASN A 115 -8.61 19.36 -16.30
CA ASN A 115 -9.99 19.02 -15.96
C ASN A 115 -10.22 17.51 -16.16
N TYR A 116 -10.95 16.89 -15.23
CA TYR A 116 -11.13 15.44 -15.25
C TYR A 116 -12.43 14.95 -14.60
N ILE A 117 -12.85 13.75 -14.99
CA ILE A 117 -13.87 12.93 -14.31
C ILE A 117 -13.33 11.50 -14.22
N ILE A 118 -13.36 10.89 -13.03
CA ILE A 118 -13.08 9.46 -12.84
C ILE A 118 -14.41 8.70 -12.95
N HIS A 119 -14.51 7.73 -13.86
CA HIS A 119 -15.77 7.03 -14.09
C HIS A 119 -15.59 5.61 -14.64
N LYS A 120 -16.67 4.83 -14.54
CA LYS A 120 -16.88 3.51 -15.16
C LYS A 120 -18.22 3.51 -15.88
N GLY A 121 -18.20 3.57 -17.21
CA GLY A 121 -19.40 3.90 -18.00
C GLY A 121 -20.01 5.21 -17.47
N ASP A 122 -21.31 5.20 -17.17
CA ASP A 122 -21.99 6.37 -16.60
C ASP A 122 -21.86 6.53 -15.08
N THR A 123 -21.22 5.56 -14.41
CA THR A 123 -20.96 5.67 -12.97
C THR A 123 -19.76 6.57 -12.73
N LYS A 124 -19.99 7.73 -12.14
CA LYS A 124 -18.94 8.71 -11.80
C LYS A 124 -18.52 8.61 -10.34
N ASP A 125 -17.25 8.86 -10.06
CA ASP A 125 -16.75 9.05 -8.69
C ASP A 125 -16.81 10.53 -8.27
N GLN A 126 -16.30 10.86 -7.07
CA GLN A 126 -16.21 12.20 -6.49
C GLN A 126 -17.56 12.94 -6.47
N GLY A 127 -18.64 12.18 -6.30
CA GLY A 127 -20.01 12.68 -6.28
C GLY A 127 -20.52 13.16 -7.65
N GLY A 128 -19.93 12.71 -8.75
CA GLY A 128 -20.38 13.00 -10.11
C GLY A 128 -20.03 14.39 -10.64
N ARG A 129 -19.10 15.08 -9.97
CA ARG A 129 -18.68 16.45 -10.31
C ARG A 129 -17.56 16.46 -11.34
N ASP A 130 -17.52 17.54 -12.11
CA ASP A 130 -16.36 17.87 -12.92
C ASP A 130 -15.26 18.41 -11.99
N MET A 131 -14.11 17.75 -12.00
CA MET A 131 -13.00 18.06 -11.11
C MET A 131 -11.90 18.77 -11.90
N SER A 132 -11.09 19.56 -11.20
CA SER A 132 -9.91 20.16 -11.80
C SER A 132 -8.84 20.50 -10.78
N PHE A 133 -7.61 20.62 -11.26
CA PHE A 133 -6.48 21.17 -10.52
C PHE A 133 -5.59 21.98 -11.47
N ASP A 134 -4.77 22.86 -10.90
CA ASP A 134 -3.79 23.62 -11.67
C ASP A 134 -2.50 22.81 -11.80
N GLY A 135 -2.27 22.30 -13.00
CA GLY A 135 -1.08 21.53 -13.32
C GLY A 135 0.19 22.37 -13.36
N ASN A 136 0.12 23.71 -13.38
CA ASN A 136 1.34 24.55 -13.27
C ASN A 136 1.93 24.51 -11.87
N THR A 137 1.07 24.35 -10.85
CA THR A 137 1.47 24.36 -9.44
C THR A 137 1.57 22.95 -8.85
N VAL A 138 0.74 22.02 -9.30
CA VAL A 138 0.67 20.65 -8.76
C VAL A 138 0.76 19.63 -9.89
N LYS A 139 1.82 18.81 -9.92
CA LYS A 139 1.99 17.74 -10.92
C LYS A 139 1.37 16.41 -10.51
N GLU A 140 1.08 16.24 -9.24
CA GLU A 140 0.59 14.98 -8.69
C GLU A 140 -0.56 15.24 -7.72
N ILE A 141 -1.67 14.55 -7.93
CA ILE A 141 -2.78 14.55 -6.99
C ILE A 141 -3.14 13.12 -6.56
N TRP A 142 -3.84 13.02 -5.44
CA TRP A 142 -4.27 11.78 -4.83
C TRP A 142 -5.76 11.85 -4.54
N VAL A 143 -6.49 10.80 -4.95
CA VAL A 143 -7.95 10.71 -4.85
C VAL A 143 -8.35 9.39 -4.21
N ASN A 144 -9.15 9.48 -3.15
CA ASN A 144 -9.81 8.34 -2.54
C ASN A 144 -11.22 8.20 -3.12
N ASN A 145 -11.61 7.00 -3.54
CA ASN A 145 -12.96 6.76 -4.03
C ASN A 145 -14.02 7.10 -2.98
N GLY A 146 -15.13 7.69 -3.43
CA GLY A 146 -16.20 8.17 -2.56
C GLY A 146 -15.89 9.49 -1.84
N ASP A 147 -14.66 10.02 -1.95
CA ASP A 147 -14.29 11.33 -1.43
C ASP A 147 -14.33 12.40 -2.53
N ARG A 148 -14.92 13.55 -2.22
CA ARG A 148 -15.02 14.70 -3.13
C ARG A 148 -13.74 15.54 -3.14
N LYS A 149 -12.81 15.29 -2.22
CA LYS A 149 -11.57 16.06 -2.05
C LYS A 149 -10.45 15.56 -2.96
N ILE A 150 -9.61 16.51 -3.38
CA ILE A 150 -8.30 16.27 -3.98
C ILE A 150 -7.24 16.47 -2.90
N TYR A 151 -6.27 15.57 -2.83
CA TYR A 151 -5.11 15.71 -1.95
C TYR A 151 -3.86 15.94 -2.80
N THR A 152 -2.95 16.79 -2.32
CA THR A 152 -1.69 17.13 -3.01
C THR A 152 -0.48 16.45 -2.36
N SER A 153 -0.72 15.52 -1.43
CA SER A 153 0.29 14.67 -0.81
C SER A 153 -0.28 13.28 -0.56
N LEU A 154 0.58 12.26 -0.64
CA LEU A 154 0.22 10.88 -0.33
C LEU A 154 -0.20 10.72 1.13
N ASP A 155 0.51 11.40 2.03
CA ASP A 155 0.28 11.29 3.47
C ASP A 155 -1.09 11.84 3.88
N ASP A 156 -1.50 12.99 3.33
CA ASP A 156 -2.83 13.54 3.61
C ASP A 156 -3.94 12.65 3.04
N ALA A 157 -3.72 12.08 1.85
CA ALA A 157 -4.67 11.15 1.25
C ALA A 157 -4.82 9.87 2.07
N LYS A 158 -3.71 9.30 2.56
CA LYS A 158 -3.70 8.13 3.44
C LYS A 158 -4.36 8.42 4.78
N LYS A 159 -4.06 9.58 5.38
CA LYS A 159 -4.67 10.03 6.63
C LYS A 159 -6.18 10.16 6.46
N ALA A 160 -6.65 10.81 5.40
CA ALA A 160 -8.07 10.94 5.12
C ALA A 160 -8.77 9.58 4.90
N ARG A 161 -8.10 8.63 4.25
CA ARG A 161 -8.61 7.25 4.12
C ARG A 161 -8.70 6.54 5.46
N ALA A 162 -7.74 6.76 6.35
CA ALA A 162 -7.76 6.18 7.69
C ALA A 162 -8.87 6.80 8.57
N GLU A 163 -9.13 8.10 8.41
CA GLU A 163 -10.23 8.80 9.11
C GLU A 163 -11.62 8.39 8.57
N ASN A 164 -11.71 8.04 7.28
CA ASN A 164 -12.93 7.51 6.66
C ASN A 164 -12.67 6.13 6.03
N PRO A 165 -12.59 5.07 6.85
CA PRO A 165 -12.28 3.74 6.37
C PRO A 165 -13.32 3.23 5.37
N CYS A 166 -12.86 2.31 4.53
CA CYS A 166 -13.72 1.51 3.68
C CYS A 166 -14.72 0.74 4.53
N LYS A 167 -16.00 0.84 4.15
CA LYS A 167 -17.10 0.12 4.80
C LYS A 167 -17.21 -1.30 4.28
#